data_AF-A0A059B1U5-F1
#
_entry.id   AF-A0A059B1U5-F1
#
_cell.length_a   1.000
_cell.length_b   1.000
_cell.length_c   1.000
_cell.angle_alpha   90.00
_cell.angle_beta   90.00
_cell.angle_gamma   90.00
#
_symmetry.space_group_name_H-M   'P 1'
#
loop_
_entity.id
_entity.type
_entity.pdbx_description
1 polymer ?
#
loop_
_entity_poly.entity_id
_entity_poly.type
_entity_poly.pdbx_seq_one_letter_code
_entity_poly.pdbx_strand_id
1 'polypeptide(L)'
;MPILIYLEILRELEISWCEFVESTCDLSCLKRLQKLQLSDLPKLAEIPGLGELELLEFLHISRYNAIKQLPNLSKFKIYSIPS
;
A
#
# COMPACT_ATOMS: atom_id res chain seq x y z
N MET A 1 -12.70 -12.59 5.33
CA MET A 1 -12.88 -11.92 6.65
C MET A 1 -11.89 -10.76 6.72
N PRO A 2 -12.29 -9.48 6.68
CA PRO A 2 -11.29 -8.43 6.78
C PRO A 2 -11.02 -8.16 8.26
N ILE A 3 -9.94 -8.74 8.78
CA ILE A 3 -9.40 -8.49 10.12
C ILE A 3 -9.04 -7.00 10.31
N LEU A 4 -8.93 -6.26 9.20
CA LEU A 4 -8.53 -4.85 9.17
C LEU A 4 -9.61 -3.86 9.64
N ILE A 5 -10.87 -4.27 9.83
CA ILE A 5 -11.93 -3.36 10.35
C ILE A 5 -11.59 -2.82 11.75
N TYR A 6 -10.80 -3.57 12.53
CA TYR A 6 -10.35 -3.11 13.85
C TYR A 6 -9.18 -2.11 13.76
N LEU A 7 -8.67 -1.86 12.56
CA LEU A 7 -7.57 -0.96 12.26
C LEU A 7 -8.03 0.32 11.55
N GLU A 8 -9.32 0.67 11.61
CA GLU A 8 -9.86 1.92 11.02
C GLU A 8 -9.13 3.20 11.49
N ILE A 9 -8.53 3.15 12.68
CA ILE A 9 -7.77 4.26 13.27
C ILE A 9 -6.27 4.24 12.95
N LEU A 10 -5.81 3.22 12.23
CA LEU A 10 -4.41 3.07 11.84
C LEU A 10 -3.98 4.24 10.95
N ARG A 11 -2.88 4.88 11.32
CA ARG A 11 -2.32 6.02 10.58
C ARG A 11 -1.13 5.64 9.70
N GLU A 12 -0.38 4.62 10.12
CA GLU A 12 0.80 4.16 9.40
C GLU A 12 0.74 2.64 9.25
N LEU A 13 0.99 2.17 8.03
CA LEU A 13 1.09 0.75 7.70
C LEU A 13 2.40 0.53 6.95
N GLU A 14 3.22 -0.37 7.49
CA GLU A 14 4.43 -0.83 6.85
C GLU A 14 4.35 -2.35 6.63
N ILE A 15 4.62 -2.79 5.40
CA ILE A 15 4.77 -4.19 5.04
C ILE A 15 6.10 -4.33 4.32
N SER A 16 7.01 -5.09 4.93
CA SER A 16 8.38 -5.21 4.46
C SER A 16 8.81 -6.69 4.44
N TRP A 17 9.70 -7.07 3.51
CA TRP A 17 10.35 -8.38 3.48
C TRP A 17 9.40 -9.59 3.41
N CYS A 18 8.34 -9.50 2.59
CA CYS A 18 7.41 -10.61 2.39
C CYS A 18 7.51 -11.18 0.97
N GLU A 19 8.19 -12.32 0.83
CA GLU A 19 8.55 -12.94 -0.46
C GLU A 19 7.37 -13.55 -1.23
N PHE A 20 6.28 -13.86 -0.52
CA PHE A 20 5.13 -14.61 -1.07
C PHE A 20 3.85 -13.80 -1.16
N VAL A 21 3.86 -12.52 -0.75
CA VAL A 21 2.65 -11.70 -0.78
C VAL A 21 2.41 -11.24 -2.22
N GLU A 22 1.33 -11.72 -2.82
CA GLU A 22 0.93 -11.37 -4.19
C GLU A 22 -0.08 -10.21 -4.22
N SER A 23 -0.83 -10.04 -3.13
CA SER A 23 -1.85 -9.00 -2.95
C SER A 23 -1.90 -8.55 -1.50
N THR A 24 -2.17 -7.26 -1.25
CA THR A 24 -2.54 -6.83 0.11
C THR A 24 -3.97 -7.23 0.41
N CYS A 25 -4.33 -7.32 1.69
CA CYS A 25 -5.76 -7.26 2.04
C CYS A 25 -6.37 -5.94 1.53
N ASP A 26 -7.69 -5.91 1.36
CA ASP A 26 -8.38 -4.68 0.97
C ASP A 26 -8.19 -3.58 2.03
N LEU A 27 -7.47 -2.54 1.63
CA LEU A 27 -7.13 -1.42 2.50
C LEU A 27 -8.25 -0.37 2.58
N SER A 28 -9.38 -0.58 1.87
CA SER A 28 -10.49 0.38 1.81
C SER A 28 -11.05 0.79 3.17
N CYS A 29 -10.94 -0.08 4.18
CA CYS A 29 -11.35 0.18 5.56
C CYS A 29 -10.39 1.09 6.34
N LEU A 30 -9.15 1.28 5.90
CA LEU A 30 -8.13 2.08 6.60
C LEU A 30 -8.27 3.58 6.28
N LYS A 31 -9.46 4.14 6.49
CA LYS A 31 -9.82 5.52 6.09
C LYS A 31 -8.97 6.61 6.75
N ARG A 32 -8.27 6.31 7.85
CA ARG A 32 -7.35 7.22 8.56
C ARG A 32 -5.88 7.03 8.24
N LEU A 33 -5.54 6.14 7.29
CA LEU A 33 -4.16 5.88 6.92
C LEU A 33 -3.55 7.11 6.24
N GLN A 34 -2.46 7.61 6.80
CA GLN A 34 -1.70 8.76 6.32
C GLN A 34 -0.40 8.32 5.65
N LYS A 35 0.15 7.16 6.03
CA LYS A 35 1.41 6.64 5.54
C LYS A 35 1.31 5.16 5.19
N LEU A 36 1.70 4.81 3.97
CA LEU A 36 1.81 3.43 3.49
C LEU A 36 3.22 3.18 2.97
N GLN A 37 3.91 2.21 3.56
CA GLN A 37 5.23 1.77 3.15
C GLN A 37 5.18 0.29 2.76
N LEU A 38 5.55 -0.01 1.53
CA LEU A 38 5.64 -1.36 1.01
C LEU A 38 7.04 -1.56 0.43
N SER A 39 7.83 -2.45 1.02
CA SER A 39 9.22 -2.67 0.61
C SER A 39 9.58 -4.15 0.55
N ASP A 40 10.43 -4.54 -0.40
CA ASP A 40 10.90 -5.93 -0.51
C ASP A 40 9.74 -6.94 -0.67
N LEU A 41 8.80 -6.62 -1.57
CA LEU A 41 7.62 -7.42 -1.91
C LEU A 41 7.70 -7.89 -3.38
N PRO A 42 8.59 -8.87 -3.70
CA PRO A 42 8.94 -9.20 -5.08
C PRO A 42 7.77 -9.72 -5.92
N LYS A 43 6.76 -10.32 -5.29
CA LYS A 43 5.58 -10.91 -5.94
C LYS A 43 4.32 -10.05 -5.88
N LEU A 44 4.34 -8.92 -5.15
CA LEU A 44 3.12 -8.14 -4.97
C LEU A 44 2.74 -7.48 -6.31
N ALA A 45 1.54 -7.79 -6.79
CA ALA A 45 1.02 -7.38 -8.08
C ALA A 45 -0.12 -6.35 -7.97
N GLU A 46 -0.83 -6.34 -6.84
CA GLU A 46 -2.01 -5.51 -6.61
C GLU A 46 -2.09 -4.98 -5.17
N ILE A 47 -2.75 -3.83 -4.99
CA ILE A 47 -2.99 -3.19 -3.70
C ILE A 47 -4.48 -2.78 -3.64
N PRO A 48 -5.40 -3.71 -3.34
CA PRO A 48 -6.82 -3.41 -3.32
C PRO A 48 -7.17 -2.32 -2.29
N GLY A 49 -8.10 -1.44 -2.64
CA GLY A 49 -8.53 -0.34 -1.76
C GLY A 49 -7.59 0.85 -1.67
N LEU A 50 -6.42 0.85 -2.34
CA LEU A 50 -5.49 2.00 -2.33
C LEU A 50 -6.15 3.30 -2.84
N GLY A 51 -7.04 3.19 -3.83
CA GLY A 51 -7.80 4.34 -4.35
C GLY A 51 -8.70 5.00 -3.30
N GLU A 52 -9.20 4.21 -2.35
CA GLU A 52 -10.16 4.58 -1.30
C GLU A 52 -9.51 5.26 -0.08
N LEU A 53 -8.18 5.34 -0.05
CA LEU A 53 -7.41 5.99 1.00
C LEU A 53 -7.34 7.50 0.74
N GLU A 54 -8.32 8.24 1.25
CA GLU A 54 -8.48 9.68 1.03
C GLU A 54 -7.47 10.52 1.82
N LEU A 55 -7.06 10.05 3.00
CA LEU A 55 -6.14 10.75 3.90
C LEU A 55 -4.67 10.33 3.72
N LEU A 56 -4.37 9.49 2.73
CA LEU A 56 -3.01 9.00 2.53
C LEU A 56 -2.13 10.10 1.94
N GLU A 57 -1.19 10.58 2.73
CA GLU A 57 -0.27 11.68 2.40
C GLU A 57 1.06 11.17 1.85
N PHE A 58 1.47 9.97 2.29
CA PHE A 58 2.75 9.37 1.95
C PHE A 58 2.57 7.93 1.46
N LEU A 59 3.07 7.67 0.26
CA LEU A 59 3.13 6.35 -0.35
C LEU A 59 4.57 6.06 -0.77
N HIS A 60 5.17 5.05 -0.14
CA HIS A 60 6.47 4.53 -0.55
C HIS A 60 6.34 3.06 -0.96
N ILE A 61 6.78 2.77 -2.18
CA ILE A 61 6.75 1.45 -2.79
C ILE A 61 8.13 1.24 -3.38
N SER A 62 8.89 0.25 -2.89
CA SER A 62 10.26 -0.01 -3.35
C SER A 62 10.59 -1.50 -3.50
N ARG A 63 11.53 -1.80 -4.40
CA ARG A 63 12.00 -3.15 -4.75
C ARG A 63 10.87 -4.10 -5.15
N TYR A 64 10.25 -3.77 -6.27
CA TYR A 64 9.23 -4.60 -6.94
C TYR A 64 9.71 -5.10 -8.28
N ASN A 65 9.38 -6.35 -8.59
CA ASN A 65 9.53 -6.91 -9.94
C ASN A 65 8.19 -7.11 -10.66
N ALA A 66 7.04 -6.97 -9.98
CA ALA A 66 5.76 -7.49 -10.48
C ALA A 66 4.52 -6.56 -10.44
N ILE A 67 4.56 -5.34 -9.86
CA ILE A 67 3.39 -4.44 -9.91
C ILE A 67 3.13 -4.05 -11.36
N LYS A 68 2.01 -4.52 -11.90
CA LYS A 68 1.62 -4.26 -13.30
C LYS A 68 0.87 -2.95 -13.45
N GLN A 69 0.08 -2.57 -12.46
CA GLN A 69 -0.75 -1.36 -12.49
C GLN A 69 -0.91 -0.78 -11.09
N LEU A 70 -0.72 0.52 -10.96
CA LEU A 70 -1.10 1.29 -9.79
C LEU A 70 -2.35 2.11 -10.16
N PRO A 71 -3.32 2.30 -9.24
CA PRO A 71 -4.41 3.25 -9.46
C PRO A 71 -3.84 4.66 -9.68
N ASN A 72 -4.66 5.61 -10.14
CA ASN A 72 -4.17 6.98 -10.35
C ASN A 72 -3.57 7.55 -9.06
N LEU A 73 -2.25 7.72 -9.07
CA LEU A 73 -1.47 8.19 -7.92
C LEU A 73 -1.25 9.70 -7.93
N SER A 74 -1.94 10.45 -8.79
CA SER A 74 -1.79 11.92 -8.91
C SER A 74 -2.01 12.68 -7.60
N LYS A 75 -2.74 12.08 -6.65
CA LYS A 75 -2.94 12.62 -5.30
C LYS A 75 -1.75 12.44 -4.36
N PHE A 76 -0.80 11.57 -4.68
CA PHE A 76 0.29 11.20 -3.76
C PHE A 76 1.60 11.89 -4.12
N LYS A 77 2.35 12.28 -3.09
CA LYS A 77 3.77 12.59 -3.24
C LYS A 77 4.52 11.27 -3.40
N ILE A 78 4.70 10.83 -4.65
CA ILE A 78 5.40 9.59 -4.97
C ILE A 78 6.90 9.84 -4.80
N TYR A 79 7.47 9.29 -3.72
CA TYR A 79 8.92 9.22 -3.56
C TYR A 79 9.40 7.89 -4.15
N SER A 80 9.48 7.85 -5.47
CA SER A 80 10.22 6.81 -6.19
C SER A 80 11.70 7.14 -6.06
N ILE A 81 12.44 6.35 -5.30
CA ILE A 81 13.89 6.33 -5.41
C ILE A 81 14.18 5.22 -6.43
N PRO A 82 14.61 5.55 -7.67
CA PRO A 82 15.03 4.51 -8.58
C PRO A 82 16.22 3.79 -7.95
N SER A 83 16.14 2.46 -7.93
CA SER A 83 17.28 1.56 -7.71
C SER A 83 18.37 1.82 -8.75
#